data_AF-A0A960P4I3-F1
#
_entry.id   AF-A0A960P4I3-F1
#
_cell.length_a   1.000
_cell.length_b   1.000
_cell.length_c   1.000
_cell.angle_alpha   90.00
_cell.angle_beta   90.00
_cell.angle_gamma   90.00
#
_symmetry.space_group_name_H-M   'P 1'
#
loop_
_entity.id
_entity.type
_entity.pdbx_description
1 polymer ?
#
loop_
_entity_poly.entity_id
_entity_poly.type
_entity_poly.pdbx_seq_one_letter_code
_entity_poly.pdbx_strand_id
1 'polypeptide(L)'
;RLIDDVQRLLLRFGVQTRITDVGTRRPRWRVWIHGVDQQRAFLSQIVVAGERGRDQDQALRALDQITANPNVDTVPCEVRDLVVSELARMEMSQRDLAAALGESYCGGYLLGTESRPRATSRTRLARIADAVNSKELAALADSDVMWDEVVSVTSIGDQPVFDATVLGTHNFVADGV
;
A
#
# COMPACT_ATOMS: atom_id res chain seq x y z
N ARG A 1 -9.08 0.29 -21.37
CA ARG A 1 -8.16 -0.63 -22.07
C ARG A 1 -6.71 -0.14 -22.04
N LEU A 2 -6.29 0.85 -22.86
CA LEU A 2 -4.88 1.29 -22.85
C LEU A 2 -4.37 1.65 -21.45
N ILE A 3 -5.19 2.35 -20.67
CA ILE A 3 -4.76 2.80 -19.34
C ILE A 3 -4.60 1.65 -18.35
N ASP A 4 -5.47 0.64 -18.44
CA ASP A 4 -5.41 -0.57 -17.62
C ASP A 4 -4.19 -1.41 -18.01
N ASP A 5 -3.90 -1.51 -19.32
CA ASP A 5 -2.71 -2.19 -19.84
C ASP A 5 -1.42 -1.51 -19.36
N VAL A 6 -1.40 -0.17 -19.32
CA VAL A 6 -0.27 0.60 -18.78
C VAL A 6 -0.11 0.36 -17.27
N GLN A 7 -1.18 0.38 -16.49
CA GLN A 7 -1.11 0.09 -15.05
C GLN A 7 -0.56 -1.33 -14.81
N ARG A 8 -1.06 -2.34 -15.53
CA ARG A 8 -0.58 -3.72 -15.42
C ARG A 8 0.89 -3.87 -15.83
N LEU A 9 1.32 -3.12 -16.85
CA LEU A 9 2.73 -3.09 -17.24
C LEU A 9 3.60 -2.49 -16.13
N LEU A 10 3.19 -1.38 -15.54
CA LEU A 10 3.93 -0.72 -14.45
C LEU A 10 4.02 -1.61 -13.20
N LEU A 11 2.97 -2.37 -12.88
CA LEU A 11 2.99 -3.36 -11.80
C LEU A 11 4.08 -4.42 -12.00
N ARG A 12 4.40 -4.81 -13.25
CA ARG A 12 5.51 -5.75 -13.52
C ARG A 12 6.89 -5.19 -13.21
N PHE A 13 7.03 -3.88 -13.09
CA PHE A 13 8.24 -3.20 -12.63
C PHE A 13 8.17 -2.84 -11.14
N GLY A 14 7.17 -3.35 -10.41
CA GLY A 14 6.93 -3.00 -9.01
C GLY A 14 6.44 -1.58 -8.81
N VAL A 15 5.98 -0.89 -9.86
CA VAL A 15 5.48 0.49 -9.78
C VAL A 15 3.97 0.47 -9.59
N GLN A 16 3.54 0.76 -8.38
CA GLN A 16 2.12 0.86 -8.01
C GLN A 16 1.54 2.20 -8.49
N THR A 17 0.32 2.15 -9.03
CA THR A 17 -0.33 3.34 -9.61
C THR A 17 -1.83 3.37 -9.36
N ARG A 18 -2.41 4.57 -9.41
CA ARG A 18 -3.86 4.78 -9.31
C ARG A 18 -4.43 5.34 -10.60
N ILE A 19 -5.52 4.77 -11.08
CA ILE A 19 -6.28 5.31 -12.21
C ILE A 19 -7.38 6.24 -11.68
N THR A 20 -7.58 7.38 -12.34
CA THR A 20 -8.65 8.32 -12.00
C THR A 20 -9.28 8.88 -13.27
N ASP A 21 -10.61 9.01 -13.28
CA ASP A 21 -11.32 9.80 -14.29
C ASP A 21 -11.23 11.29 -13.94
N VAL A 22 -10.58 12.07 -14.80
CA VAL A 22 -10.47 13.54 -14.72
C VAL A 22 -11.28 14.22 -15.83
N GLY A 23 -12.23 13.49 -16.42
CA GLY A 23 -13.20 13.97 -17.37
C GLY A 23 -14.34 14.74 -16.69
N THR A 24 -14.74 15.87 -17.27
CA THR A 24 -15.92 16.63 -16.81
C THR A 24 -17.17 16.34 -17.65
N ARG A 25 -17.00 16.24 -18.98
CA ARG A 25 -18.08 15.94 -19.93
C ARG A 25 -17.87 14.64 -20.70
N ARG A 26 -16.61 14.21 -20.82
CA ARG A 26 -16.20 12.94 -21.44
C ARG A 26 -15.09 12.34 -20.59
N PRO A 27 -15.09 11.01 -20.40
CA PRO A 27 -14.07 10.35 -19.58
C PRO A 27 -12.67 10.67 -20.08
N ARG A 28 -11.79 11.03 -19.15
CA ARG A 28 -10.36 11.21 -19.42
C ARG A 28 -9.60 10.56 -18.29
N TRP A 29 -8.96 9.46 -18.60
CA TRP A 29 -8.28 8.66 -17.59
C TRP A 29 -6.84 9.14 -17.40
N ARG A 30 -6.38 9.15 -16.15
CA ARG A 30 -4.99 9.45 -15.79
C ARG A 30 -4.45 8.35 -14.87
N VAL A 31 -3.22 7.94 -15.12
CA VAL A 31 -2.43 7.10 -14.21
C VAL A 31 -1.60 8.02 -13.33
N TRP A 32 -1.69 7.81 -12.02
CA TRP A 32 -0.92 8.52 -11.03
C TRP A 32 0.08 7.59 -10.35
N ILE A 33 1.34 8.02 -10.28
CA ILE A 33 2.38 7.38 -9.47
C ILE A 33 2.53 8.22 -8.20
N HIS A 34 2.03 7.70 -7.08
CA HIS A 34 2.01 8.41 -5.81
C HIS A 34 3.15 7.97 -4.90
N GLY A 35 3.69 8.91 -4.12
CA GLY A 35 4.77 8.64 -3.19
C GLY A 35 6.15 8.67 -3.87
N VAL A 36 7.14 9.13 -3.11
CA VAL A 36 8.51 9.27 -3.61
C VAL A 36 9.13 7.93 -3.99
N ASP A 37 8.82 6.85 -3.27
CA ASP A 37 9.42 5.54 -3.51
C ASP A 37 8.94 4.95 -4.84
N GLN A 38 7.65 5.04 -5.15
CA GLN A 38 7.10 4.61 -6.43
C GLN A 38 7.58 5.49 -7.59
N GLN A 39 7.71 6.80 -7.38
CA GLN A 39 8.28 7.71 -8.37
C GLN A 39 9.75 7.41 -8.65
N ARG A 40 10.53 7.11 -7.60
CA ARG A 40 11.93 6.68 -7.72
C ARG A 40 12.02 5.33 -8.45
N ALA A 41 11.17 4.36 -8.12
CA ALA A 41 11.13 3.06 -8.79
C ALA A 41 10.82 3.20 -10.30
N PHE A 42 9.89 4.08 -10.66
CA PHE A 42 9.59 4.38 -12.05
C PHE A 42 10.80 5.01 -12.76
N LEU A 43 11.36 6.09 -12.20
CA LEU A 43 12.46 6.82 -12.82
C LEU A 43 13.80 6.05 -12.78
N SER A 44 13.96 5.02 -11.97
CA SER A 44 15.17 4.19 -11.96
C SER A 44 15.10 3.03 -12.95
N GLN A 45 13.92 2.48 -13.20
CA GLN A 45 13.74 1.29 -14.05
C GLN A 45 13.27 1.60 -15.47
N ILE A 46 12.57 2.73 -15.66
CA ILE A 46 11.92 3.06 -16.92
C ILE A 46 12.59 4.31 -17.50
N VAL A 47 13.36 4.12 -18.58
CA VAL A 47 14.02 5.22 -19.29
C VAL A 47 13.01 5.92 -20.19
N VAL A 48 12.82 7.21 -19.97
CA VAL A 48 11.97 8.05 -20.83
C VAL A 48 12.81 8.50 -22.03
N ALA A 49 12.46 8.04 -23.24
CA ALA A 49 13.17 8.46 -24.43
C ALA A 49 12.87 9.93 -24.80
N GLY A 50 13.86 10.60 -25.40
CA GLY A 50 13.71 11.96 -25.95
C GLY A 50 13.95 13.06 -24.93
N GLU A 51 13.45 14.27 -25.23
CA GLU A 51 13.77 15.47 -24.44
C GLU A 51 13.31 15.38 -22.99
N ARG A 52 12.18 14.71 -22.74
CA ARG A 52 11.62 14.51 -21.40
C ARG A 52 12.47 13.59 -20.53
N GLY A 53 13.31 12.74 -21.13
CA GLY A 53 14.27 11.90 -20.40
C GLY A 53 15.47 12.66 -19.87
N ARG A 54 15.77 13.85 -20.41
CA ARG A 54 16.92 14.65 -19.97
C ARG A 54 16.77 15.12 -18.53
N ASP A 55 15.52 15.30 -18.10
CA ASP A 55 15.20 15.77 -16.75
C ASP A 55 15.08 14.61 -15.74
N GLN A 56 15.22 13.36 -16.18
CA GLN A 56 15.05 12.16 -15.35
C GLN A 56 16.05 12.13 -14.19
N ASP A 57 17.33 12.40 -14.47
CA ASP A 57 18.39 12.48 -13.45
C ASP A 57 18.15 13.63 -12.47
N GLN A 58 17.64 14.76 -12.97
CA GLN A 58 17.32 15.91 -12.11
C GLN A 58 16.13 15.59 -11.20
N ALA A 59 15.09 14.93 -11.74
CA ALA A 59 13.95 14.49 -10.97
C ALA A 59 14.36 13.49 -9.88
N LEU A 60 15.19 12.49 -10.19
CA LEU A 60 15.73 11.56 -9.20
C LEU A 60 16.46 12.28 -8.06
N ARG A 61 17.35 13.23 -8.38
CA ARG A 61 18.06 14.03 -7.35
C ARG A 61 17.11 14.86 -6.48
N ALA A 62 16.04 15.39 -7.07
CA ALA A 62 15.03 16.12 -6.31
C ALA A 62 14.26 15.20 -5.36
N LEU A 63 13.91 13.99 -5.81
CA LEU A 63 13.24 12.97 -5.00
C LEU A 63 14.11 12.48 -3.83
N ASP A 64 15.43 12.42 -3.99
CA ASP A 64 16.35 12.03 -2.91
C ASP A 64 16.40 13.01 -1.74
N GLN A 65 15.90 14.24 -1.93
CA GLN A 65 15.74 15.22 -0.86
C GLN A 65 14.38 15.15 -0.18
N ILE A 66 13.46 14.31 -0.67
CA ILE A 66 12.09 14.21 -0.15
C ILE A 66 11.97 13.01 0.78
N THR A 67 11.54 13.26 2.01
CA THR A 67 11.15 12.18 2.94
C THR A 67 9.82 11.56 2.49
N ALA A 68 9.79 10.24 2.37
CA ALA A 68 8.59 9.51 1.98
C ALA A 68 7.44 9.74 2.96
N ASN A 69 6.26 9.99 2.41
CA ASN A 69 5.01 10.04 3.16
C ASN A 69 4.23 8.75 2.89
N PRO A 70 3.95 7.92 3.91
CA PRO A 70 3.33 6.61 3.75
C PRO A 70 1.81 6.66 3.50
N ASN A 71 1.18 7.85 3.42
CA ASN A 71 -0.28 8.00 3.36
C ASN A 71 -1.02 7.24 2.23
N VAL A 72 -0.30 6.67 1.26
CA VAL A 72 -0.89 5.85 0.19
C VAL A 72 -0.70 4.36 0.44
N ASP A 73 0.41 3.94 1.02
CA ASP A 73 0.73 2.53 1.30
C ASP A 73 0.62 2.26 2.81
N THR A 74 -0.63 2.19 3.27
CA THR A 74 -0.97 1.92 4.67
C THR A 74 -1.72 0.61 4.79
N VAL A 75 -1.49 -0.10 5.90
CA VAL A 75 -2.27 -1.27 6.27
C VAL A 75 -3.61 -0.82 6.87
N PRO A 76 -4.75 -1.44 6.49
CA PRO A 76 -6.08 -1.10 6.97
C PRO A 76 -6.17 -1.07 8.51
N CYS A 77 -7.11 -0.29 9.04
CA CYS A 77 -7.25 -0.08 10.49
C CYS A 77 -7.60 -1.35 11.26
N GLU A 78 -8.14 -2.36 10.58
CA GLU A 78 -8.50 -3.69 11.06
C GLU A 78 -7.29 -4.44 11.59
N VAL A 79 -6.07 -4.10 11.15
CA VAL A 79 -4.82 -4.65 11.72
C VAL A 79 -4.71 -4.38 13.23
N ARG A 80 -5.43 -3.38 13.74
CA ARG A 80 -5.53 -3.09 15.17
C ARG A 80 -5.92 -4.31 15.98
N ASP A 81 -6.85 -5.12 15.50
CA ASP A 81 -7.35 -6.26 16.28
C ASP A 81 -6.27 -7.33 16.44
N LEU A 82 -5.47 -7.54 15.40
CA LEU A 82 -4.26 -8.36 15.46
C LEU A 82 -3.20 -7.75 16.38
N VAL A 83 -2.98 -6.44 16.35
CA VAL A 83 -2.05 -5.78 17.30
C VAL A 83 -2.52 -5.98 18.74
N VAL A 84 -3.82 -5.85 19.02
CA VAL A 84 -4.39 -6.03 20.35
C VAL A 84 -4.27 -7.48 20.83
N SER A 85 -4.49 -8.47 19.97
CA SER A 85 -4.32 -9.88 20.32
C SER A 85 -2.85 -10.21 20.63
N GLU A 86 -1.90 -9.67 19.85
CA GLU A 86 -0.47 -9.87 20.07
C GLU A 86 0.05 -9.18 21.34
N LEU A 87 -0.50 -8.02 21.69
CA LEU A 87 -0.23 -7.37 22.98
C LEU A 87 -0.70 -8.24 24.15
N ALA A 88 -1.92 -8.80 24.06
CA ALA A 88 -2.43 -9.70 25.08
C ALA A 88 -1.57 -10.97 25.23
N ARG A 89 -1.07 -11.53 24.11
CA ARG A 89 -0.16 -12.67 24.09
C ARG A 89 1.17 -12.37 24.80
N MET A 90 1.67 -11.15 24.68
CA MET A 90 2.91 -10.68 25.31
C MET A 90 2.70 -10.13 26.73
N GLU A 91 1.46 -10.15 27.25
CA GLU A 91 1.07 -9.52 28.52
C GLU A 91 1.44 -8.01 28.58
N MET A 92 1.46 -7.35 27.41
CA MET A 92 1.80 -5.93 27.26
C MET A 92 0.55 -5.07 27.19
N SER A 93 0.57 -3.94 27.89
CA SER A 93 -0.45 -2.91 27.72
C SER A 93 -0.13 -2.03 26.50
N GLN A 94 -1.13 -1.26 26.02
CA GLN A 94 -0.87 -0.23 25.01
C GLN A 94 0.11 0.86 25.49
N ARG A 95 0.23 1.07 26.81
CA ARG A 95 1.23 1.98 27.37
C ARG A 95 2.63 1.42 27.22
N ASP A 96 2.80 0.12 27.45
CA ASP A 96 4.09 -0.56 27.27
C ASP A 96 4.50 -0.56 25.80
N LEU A 97 3.53 -0.76 24.89
CA LEU A 97 3.77 -0.59 23.46
C LEU A 97 4.23 0.83 23.11
N ALA A 98 3.54 1.86 23.63
CA ALA A 98 3.96 3.25 23.38
C ALA A 98 5.39 3.51 23.86
N ALA A 99 5.75 2.99 25.05
CA ALA A 99 7.10 3.09 25.58
C ALA A 99 8.12 2.35 24.71
N ALA A 100 7.81 1.13 24.24
CA ALA A 100 8.65 0.36 23.32
C ALA A 100 8.85 1.07 21.96
N LEU A 101 7.83 1.80 21.51
CA LEU A 101 7.91 2.65 20.31
C LEU A 101 8.57 4.01 20.57
N GLY A 102 8.98 4.34 21.80
CA GLY A 102 9.48 5.68 22.12
C GLY A 102 8.47 6.80 21.86
N GLU A 103 7.18 6.48 21.89
CA GLU A 103 6.08 7.41 21.66
C GLU A 103 5.41 7.78 22.99
N SER A 104 4.90 9.01 23.09
CA SER A 104 4.06 9.38 24.24
C SER A 104 2.72 8.65 24.17
N TYR A 105 2.31 8.00 25.24
CA TYR A 105 1.01 7.34 25.30
C TYR A 105 -0.12 8.38 25.32
N CYS A 106 -0.87 8.46 24.22
CA CYS A 106 -2.03 9.36 24.06
C CYS A 106 -3.35 8.58 23.92
N GLY A 107 -3.48 7.47 24.66
CA GLY A 107 -4.70 6.64 24.65
C GLY A 107 -5.00 6.04 23.27
N GLY A 108 -6.27 6.12 22.86
CA GLY A 108 -6.76 5.59 21.58
C GLY A 108 -6.10 6.19 20.34
N TYR A 109 -5.29 7.25 20.46
CA TYR A 109 -4.50 7.77 19.34
C TYR A 109 -3.43 6.79 18.84
N LEU A 110 -2.93 5.90 19.72
CA LEU A 110 -1.81 5.01 19.41
C LEU A 110 -2.15 4.00 18.29
N LEU A 111 -3.35 3.43 18.33
CA LEU A 111 -3.83 2.42 17.39
C LEU A 111 -5.14 2.79 16.69
N GLY A 112 -5.74 3.94 17.06
CA GLY A 112 -7.12 4.26 16.70
C GLY A 112 -8.15 3.56 17.59
N THR A 113 -9.40 3.96 17.40
CA THR A 113 -10.60 3.39 18.04
C THR A 113 -11.64 3.09 16.98
N GLU A 114 -12.69 2.33 17.30
CA GLU A 114 -13.80 2.10 16.37
C GLU A 114 -14.44 3.42 15.89
N SER A 115 -14.57 4.40 16.79
CA SER A 115 -15.07 5.74 16.47
C SER A 115 -14.08 6.64 15.72
N ARG A 116 -12.80 6.26 15.69
CA ARG A 116 -11.72 7.02 15.03
C ARG A 116 -10.66 6.04 14.51
N PRO A 117 -10.98 5.25 13.47
CA PRO A 117 -10.08 4.24 12.94
C PRO A 117 -8.84 4.90 12.34
N ARG A 118 -7.73 4.16 12.35
CA ARG A 118 -6.42 4.65 11.94
C ARG A 118 -5.73 3.58 11.13
N ALA A 119 -5.48 3.88 9.87
CA ALA A 119 -4.55 3.08 9.07
C ALA A 119 -3.13 3.21 9.65
N THR A 120 -2.34 2.16 9.54
CA THR A 120 -0.97 2.11 10.06
C THR A 120 0.00 2.02 8.90
N SER A 121 1.02 2.90 8.86
CA SER A 121 2.07 2.78 7.86
C SER A 121 2.86 1.48 8.06
N ARG A 122 3.38 0.90 6.98
CA ARG A 122 4.21 -0.32 7.05
C ARG A 122 5.40 -0.18 7.98
N THR A 123 6.12 0.94 7.90
CA THR A 123 7.26 1.22 8.79
C THR A 123 6.84 1.22 10.26
N ARG A 124 5.67 1.78 10.58
CA ARG A 124 5.18 1.77 11.95
C ARG A 124 4.72 0.38 12.36
N LEU A 125 4.05 -0.36 11.48
CA LEU A 125 3.62 -1.73 11.73
C LEU A 125 4.82 -2.66 11.99
N ALA A 126 5.91 -2.51 11.25
CA ALA A 126 7.16 -3.24 11.48
C ALA A 126 7.72 -3.01 12.89
N ARG A 127 7.76 -1.75 13.34
CA ARG A 127 8.20 -1.42 14.71
C ARG A 127 7.30 -2.02 15.79
N ILE A 128 5.98 -2.08 15.54
CA ILE A 128 5.04 -2.77 16.43
C ILE A 128 5.33 -4.27 16.42
N ALA A 129 5.52 -4.86 15.24
CA ALA A 129 5.81 -6.28 15.08
C ALA A 129 7.07 -6.69 15.86
N ASP A 130 8.13 -5.88 15.79
CA ASP A 130 9.36 -6.07 16.56
C ASP A 130 9.10 -5.97 18.07
N ALA A 131 8.34 -4.97 18.51
CA ALA A 131 8.04 -4.74 19.93
C ALA A 131 7.25 -5.90 20.56
N VAL A 132 6.35 -6.53 19.80
CA VAL A 132 5.55 -7.67 20.29
C VAL A 132 6.08 -9.03 19.79
N ASN A 133 7.19 -9.05 19.05
CA ASN A 133 7.76 -10.24 18.41
C ASN A 133 6.75 -11.06 17.60
N SER A 134 5.91 -10.38 16.80
CA SER A 134 4.88 -11.02 15.97
C SER A 134 5.35 -11.20 14.53
N LYS A 135 5.46 -12.46 14.11
CA LYS A 135 5.78 -12.81 12.72
C LYS A 135 4.67 -12.42 11.75
N GLU A 136 3.41 -12.46 12.19
CA GLU A 136 2.26 -12.13 11.36
C GLU A 136 2.20 -10.63 11.06
N LEU A 137 2.41 -9.79 12.08
CA LEU A 137 2.52 -8.34 11.89
C LEU A 137 3.73 -7.95 11.03
N ALA A 138 4.85 -8.67 11.18
CA ALA A 138 6.03 -8.47 10.35
C ALA A 138 5.74 -8.82 8.88
N ALA A 139 5.06 -9.94 8.63
CA ALA A 139 4.65 -10.34 7.29
C ALA A 139 3.71 -9.32 6.64
N LEU A 140 2.76 -8.75 7.39
CA LEU A 140 1.89 -7.68 6.89
C LEU A 140 2.66 -6.38 6.61
N ALA A 141 3.64 -6.05 7.44
CA ALA A 141 4.46 -4.85 7.24
C ALA A 141 5.36 -4.96 6.00
N ASP A 142 5.95 -6.13 5.75
CA ASP A 142 6.89 -6.40 4.65
C ASP A 142 6.21 -6.87 3.36
N SER A 143 4.89 -7.06 3.38
CA SER A 143 4.17 -7.60 2.24
C SER A 143 4.26 -6.73 0.98
N ASP A 144 4.58 -7.35 -0.16
CA ASP A 144 4.59 -6.69 -1.47
C ASP A 144 3.19 -6.39 -2.05
N VAL A 145 2.11 -6.77 -1.35
CA VAL A 145 0.73 -6.51 -1.80
C VAL A 145 0.17 -5.22 -1.19
N MET A 146 -0.53 -4.44 -1.99
CA MET A 146 -1.21 -3.22 -1.55
C MET A 146 -2.66 -3.52 -1.18
N TRP A 147 -3.16 -2.86 -0.13
CA TRP A 147 -4.57 -2.90 0.22
C TRP A 147 -5.36 -1.83 -0.54
N ASP A 148 -6.49 -2.22 -1.13
CA ASP A 148 -7.44 -1.29 -1.74
C ASP A 148 -8.86 -1.54 -1.20
N GLU A 149 -9.67 -0.50 -1.17
CA GLU A 149 -11.02 -0.54 -0.62
C GLU A 149 -12.01 -0.98 -1.70
N VAL A 150 -12.87 -1.96 -1.37
CA VAL A 150 -13.99 -2.33 -2.23
C VAL A 150 -15.06 -1.25 -2.16
N VAL A 151 -15.14 -0.40 -3.19
CA VAL A 151 -16.09 0.74 -3.23
C VAL A 151 -17.50 0.37 -3.65
N SER A 152 -17.68 -0.74 -4.37
CA SER A 152 -18.99 -1.19 -4.84
C SER A 152 -18.97 -2.66 -5.23
N VAL A 153 -20.09 -3.36 -5.00
CA VAL A 153 -20.33 -4.71 -5.50
C VAL A 153 -21.63 -4.67 -6.30
N THR A 154 -21.61 -5.10 -7.56
CA THR A 154 -22.78 -5.04 -8.45
C THR A 154 -22.86 -6.31 -9.29
N SER A 155 -24.04 -6.91 -9.37
CA SER A 155 -24.28 -8.08 -10.21
C SER A 155 -24.34 -7.70 -11.69
N ILE A 156 -23.67 -8.48 -12.53
CA ILE A 156 -23.69 -8.35 -14.00
C ILE A 156 -24.47 -9.50 -14.68
N GLY A 157 -25.25 -10.26 -13.90
CA GLY A 157 -25.99 -11.43 -14.37
C GLY A 157 -25.10 -12.64 -14.64
N ASP A 158 -25.66 -13.63 -15.35
CA ASP A 158 -24.96 -14.87 -15.68
C ASP A 158 -23.87 -14.63 -16.73
N GLN A 159 -22.65 -15.07 -16.42
CA GLN A 159 -21.49 -14.95 -17.29
C GLN A 159 -20.71 -16.27 -17.32
N PRO A 160 -20.00 -16.58 -18.42
CA PRO A 160 -18.99 -17.63 -18.40
C PRO A 160 -17.91 -17.33 -17.36
N VAL A 161 -17.57 -18.33 -16.54
CA VAL A 161 -16.52 -18.22 -15.51
C VAL A 161 -15.32 -19.08 -15.89
N PHE A 162 -14.14 -18.61 -15.52
CA PHE A 162 -12.87 -19.27 -15.75
C PHE A 162 -12.08 -19.28 -14.46
N ASP A 163 -11.24 -20.30 -14.28
CA ASP A 163 -10.36 -20.44 -13.13
C ASP A 163 -8.99 -20.96 -13.58
N ALA A 164 -7.96 -20.67 -12.79
CA ALA A 164 -6.60 -21.13 -13.04
C ALA A 164 -5.98 -21.69 -11.76
N THR A 165 -5.50 -22.94 -11.83
CA THR A 165 -4.77 -23.57 -10.74
C THR A 165 -3.28 -23.23 -10.83
N VAL A 166 -2.78 -22.42 -9.90
CA VAL A 166 -1.35 -22.17 -9.72
C VAL A 166 -0.81 -23.05 -8.60
N LEU A 167 0.19 -23.88 -8.91
CA LEU A 167 0.81 -24.76 -7.92
C LEU A 167 1.65 -23.96 -6.91
N GLY A 168 1.53 -24.33 -5.64
CA GLY A 168 2.31 -23.74 -4.54
C GLY A 168 1.61 -22.56 -3.88
N THR A 169 1.33 -21.49 -4.62
CA THR A 169 0.70 -20.28 -4.07
C THR A 169 -0.82 -20.33 -4.10
N HIS A 170 -1.40 -21.10 -5.03
CA HIS A 170 -2.86 -21.22 -5.20
C HIS A 170 -3.57 -19.86 -5.39
N ASN A 171 -2.86 -18.87 -5.93
CA ASN A 171 -3.39 -17.55 -6.28
C ASN A 171 -2.69 -17.00 -7.53
N PHE A 172 -3.35 -16.06 -8.20
CA PHE A 172 -2.82 -15.31 -9.34
C PHE A 172 -3.47 -13.92 -9.41
N VAL A 173 -2.77 -12.98 -10.03
CA VAL A 173 -3.30 -11.62 -10.24
C VAL A 173 -4.20 -11.61 -11.48
N ALA A 174 -5.44 -11.18 -11.32
CA ALA A 174 -6.43 -11.00 -12.37
C ALA A 174 -6.92 -9.56 -12.38
N ASP A 175 -6.85 -8.93 -13.55
CA ASP A 175 -7.26 -7.53 -13.72
C ASP A 175 -6.61 -6.51 -12.77
N GLY A 176 -5.46 -6.84 -12.19
CA GLY A 176 -4.70 -5.98 -11.29
C GLY A 176 -4.97 -6.21 -9.80
N VAL A 177 -5.72 -7.27 -9.46
CA VAL A 177 -6.01 -7.73 -8.09
C VAL A 177 -5.48 -9.13 -7.88
#